data_AF-A0A2E2XI99-F1
#
_entry.id   AF-A0A2E2XI99-F1
#
_cell.length_a   1.000
_cell.length_b   1.000
_cell.length_c   1.000
_cell.angle_alpha   90.00
_cell.angle_beta   90.00
_cell.angle_gamma   90.00
#
_symmetry.space_group_name_H-M   'P 1'
#
loop_
_entity.id
_entity.type
_entity.pdbx_description
1 polymer ?
#
loop_
_entity_poly.entity_id
_entity_poly.type
_entity_poly.pdbx_seq_one_letter_code
_entity_poly.pdbx_strand_id
1 'polypeptide(L)'
;MDEQHILLEFNRVARSQGWSHYHSSENLVQALAVEVGELMQTMSEKDHCKEMVAAELADVQMYLLALSDSLSIDMAKAVADKQLYNRRRFKLLGSN
;
A
#
# COMPACT_ATOMS: atom_id res chain seq x y z
N MET A 1 2.53 10.25 -12.31
CA MET A 1 1.20 9.72 -11.96
C MET A 1 1.00 10.01 -10.48
N ASP A 2 -0.11 10.64 -10.10
CA ASP A 2 -0.45 10.90 -8.70
C ASP A 2 -1.27 9.73 -8.12
N GLU A 3 -1.48 9.72 -6.79
CA GLU A 3 -2.22 8.67 -6.09
C GLU A 3 -3.66 8.51 -6.61
N GLN A 4 -4.29 9.63 -6.99
CA GLN A 4 -5.64 9.64 -7.55
C GLN A 4 -5.69 8.91 -8.89
N HIS A 5 -4.71 9.16 -9.76
CA HIS A 5 -4.63 8.49 -11.07
C HIS A 5 -4.37 6.98 -10.92
N ILE A 6 -3.55 6.55 -9.96
CA ILE A 6 -3.36 5.11 -9.67
C ILE A 6 -4.69 4.46 -9.30
N LEU A 7 -5.40 5.06 -8.35
CA LEU A 7 -6.68 4.55 -7.85
C LEU A 7 -7.77 4.55 -8.94
N LEU A 8 -7.80 5.58 -9.79
CA LEU A 8 -8.74 5.67 -10.90
C LEU A 8 -8.54 4.52 -11.90
N GLU A 9 -7.30 4.25 -12.31
CA GLU A 9 -7.00 3.16 -13.23
C GLU A 9 -7.22 1.79 -12.59
N PHE A 10 -6.84 1.60 -11.33
CA PHE A 10 -7.12 0.39 -10.57
C PHE A 10 -8.63 0.05 -10.58
N ASN A 11 -9.46 1.03 -10.24
CA ASN A 11 -10.91 0.89 -10.25
C ASN A 11 -11.48 0.71 -11.67
N ARG A 12 -10.87 1.32 -12.70
CA ARG A 12 -11.26 1.13 -14.10
C ARG A 12 -11.05 -0.32 -14.53
N VAL A 13 -9.88 -0.89 -14.21
CA VAL A 13 -9.56 -2.29 -14.50
C VAL A 13 -10.51 -3.21 -13.75
N ALA A 14 -10.67 -3.04 -12.44
CA ALA A 14 -11.59 -3.85 -11.64
C ALA A 14 -13.02 -3.84 -12.16
N ARG A 15 -13.53 -2.67 -12.58
CA ARG A 15 -14.84 -2.56 -13.23
C ARG A 15 -14.90 -3.33 -14.56
N SER A 16 -13.88 -3.21 -15.40
CA SER A 16 -13.83 -3.91 -16.69
C SER A 16 -13.78 -5.43 -16.56
N GLN A 17 -13.18 -5.94 -15.47
CA GLN A 17 -13.10 -7.37 -15.15
C GLN A 17 -14.31 -7.87 -14.35
N GLY A 18 -15.26 -6.99 -13.99
CA GLY A 18 -16.41 -7.35 -13.15
C GLY A 18 -16.07 -7.61 -11.67
N TRP A 19 -14.89 -7.16 -11.22
CA TRP A 19 -14.37 -7.44 -9.87
C TRP A 19 -14.80 -6.43 -8.80
N SER A 20 -15.52 -5.38 -9.18
CA SER A 20 -15.96 -4.32 -8.24
C SER A 20 -16.67 -4.85 -6.99
N HIS A 21 -17.37 -5.99 -7.09
CA HIS A 21 -18.07 -6.60 -5.95
C HIS A 21 -17.15 -7.28 -4.93
N TYR A 22 -15.89 -7.52 -5.30
CA TYR A 22 -14.88 -8.11 -4.42
C TYR A 22 -14.06 -7.06 -3.65
N HIS A 23 -14.25 -5.77 -3.90
CA HIS A 23 -13.51 -4.70 -3.22
C HIS A 23 -14.11 -4.30 -1.86
N SER A 24 -14.47 -5.27 -1.02
CA SER A 24 -14.69 -4.98 0.39
C SER A 24 -13.35 -4.68 1.06
N SER A 25 -13.37 -3.89 2.14
CA SER A 25 -12.15 -3.57 2.89
C SER A 25 -11.42 -4.82 3.41
N GLU A 26 -12.16 -5.87 3.75
CA GLU A 26 -11.64 -7.16 4.20
C GLU A 26 -10.90 -7.91 3.10
N ASN A 27 -11.38 -7.83 1.86
CA ASN A 27 -10.72 -8.47 0.72
C ASN A 27 -9.49 -7.65 0.29
N LEU A 28 -9.59 -6.32 0.33
CA LEU A 28 -8.48 -5.43 -0.01
C LEU A 28 -7.30 -5.58 0.96
N VAL A 29 -7.55 -5.73 2.27
CA VAL A 29 -6.48 -6.00 3.24
C VAL A 29 -5.87 -7.39 3.07
N GLN A 30 -6.66 -8.39 2.66
CA GLN A 30 -6.14 -9.72 2.32
C GLN A 30 -5.25 -9.68 1.08
N ALA A 31 -5.68 -8.99 0.02
CA ALA A 31 -4.87 -8.79 -1.18
C ALA A 31 -3.56 -8.05 -0.84
N LEU A 32 -3.64 -6.95 -0.07
CA LEU A 32 -2.45 -6.24 0.42
C LEU A 32 -1.48 -7.18 1.16
N ALA A 33 -1.98 -8.10 1.99
CA ALA A 33 -1.14 -9.05 2.71
C ALA A 33 -0.46 -10.06 1.77
N VAL A 34 -1.14 -10.47 0.68
CA VAL A 34 -0.55 -11.32 -0.37
C VAL A 34 0.60 -10.59 -1.05
N GLU A 35 0.41 -9.35 -1.50
CA GLU A 35 1.47 -8.58 -2.18
C GLU A 35 2.68 -8.31 -1.28
N VAL A 36 2.46 -8.07 0.02
CA VAL A 36 3.57 -7.98 0.98
C VAL A 36 4.32 -9.31 1.10
N GLY A 37 3.60 -10.43 1.01
CA GLY A 37 4.20 -11.77 0.97
C GLY A 37 5.04 -12.00 -0.30
N GLU A 38 4.54 -11.59 -1.46
CA GLU A 38 5.26 -11.67 -2.75
C GLU A 38 6.49 -10.76 -2.76
N LEU A 39 6.40 -9.55 -2.22
CA LEU A 39 7.55 -8.67 -1.97
C LEU A 39 8.60 -9.34 -1.07
N MET A 40 8.17 -9.98 0.03
CA MET A 40 9.08 -10.70 0.93
C MET A 40 9.77 -11.87 0.22
N GLN A 41 9.03 -12.62 -0.60
CA GLN A 41 9.58 -13.71 -1.41
C GLN A 41 10.62 -13.17 -2.39
N THR A 42 10.27 -12.15 -3.18
CA THR A 42 11.16 -11.52 -4.16
C THR A 42 12.46 -11.05 -3.51
N MET A 43 12.38 -10.38 -2.36
CA MET A 43 13.56 -9.92 -1.62
C MET A 43 14.45 -11.05 -1.08
N SER A 44 13.91 -12.27 -0.95
CA SER A 44 14.65 -13.45 -0.50
C SER A 44 15.37 -14.19 -1.64
N GLU A 45 15.01 -13.92 -2.89
CA GLU A 45 15.64 -14.53 -4.06
C GLU A 45 17.07 -14.01 -4.23
N LYS A 46 18.01 -14.90 -4.60
CA LYS A 46 19.42 -14.51 -4.77
C LYS A 46 19.66 -13.57 -5.95
N ASP A 47 18.83 -13.72 -6.99
CA ASP A 47 18.99 -13.03 -8.27
C ASP A 47 17.90 -11.97 -8.48
N HIS A 48 17.25 -11.50 -7.40
CA HIS A 48 16.27 -10.42 -7.51
C HIS A 48 16.91 -9.17 -8.12
N CYS A 49 16.17 -8.51 -9.00
CA CYS A 49 16.58 -7.24 -9.58
C CYS A 49 15.64 -6.11 -9.15
N LYS A 50 16.05 -4.88 -9.44
CA LYS A 50 15.29 -3.69 -9.10
C LYS A 50 13.89 -3.71 -9.71
N GLU A 51 13.77 -4.25 -10.93
CA GLU A 51 12.52 -4.33 -11.67
C GLU A 51 11.51 -5.25 -10.99
N MET A 52 11.96 -6.40 -10.47
CA MET A 52 11.11 -7.33 -9.72
C MET A 52 10.61 -6.68 -8.43
N VAL A 53 11.52 -6.11 -7.62
CA VAL A 53 11.14 -5.44 -6.38
C VAL A 53 10.21 -4.25 -6.62
N ALA A 54 10.43 -3.51 -7.72
CA ALA A 54 9.58 -2.38 -8.09
C ALA A 54 8.17 -2.82 -8.48
N ALA A 55 7.99 -3.99 -9.10
CA ALA A 55 6.67 -4.55 -9.39
C ALA A 55 5.90 -4.82 -8.10
N GLU A 56 6.49 -5.60 -7.18
CA GLU A 56 5.87 -5.95 -5.90
C GLU A 56 5.56 -4.71 -5.03
N LEU A 57 6.46 -3.72 -5.02
CA LEU A 57 6.21 -2.43 -4.34
C LEU A 57 5.04 -1.66 -4.97
N ALA A 58 4.87 -1.74 -6.30
CA ALA A 58 3.75 -1.11 -6.97
C ALA A 58 2.43 -1.81 -6.62
N ASP A 59 2.42 -3.14 -6.53
CA ASP A 59 1.25 -3.90 -6.10
C ASP A 59 0.86 -3.57 -4.66
N VAL A 60 1.82 -3.55 -3.74
CA VAL A 60 1.61 -3.09 -2.35
C VAL A 60 1.03 -1.66 -2.33
N GLN A 61 1.55 -0.74 -3.13
CA GLN A 61 1.06 0.64 -3.19
C GLN A 61 -0.37 0.72 -3.73
N MET A 62 -0.70 -0.05 -4.77
CA MET A 62 -2.03 -0.05 -5.37
C MET A 62 -3.09 -0.53 -4.37
N TYR A 63 -2.86 -1.67 -3.71
CA TYR A 63 -3.82 -2.18 -2.73
C TYR A 63 -3.87 -1.34 -1.45
N LEU A 64 -2.77 -0.71 -1.04
CA LEU A 64 -2.80 0.23 0.07
C LEU A 64 -3.68 1.45 -0.25
N LEU A 65 -3.57 2.01 -1.45
CA LEU A 65 -4.43 3.13 -1.88
C LEU A 65 -5.89 2.70 -1.99
N ALA A 66 -6.17 1.56 -2.61
CA ALA A 66 -7.52 1.03 -2.74
C ALA A 66 -8.17 0.75 -1.38
N LEU A 67 -7.43 0.14 -0.44
CA LEU A 67 -7.89 -0.08 0.93
C LEU A 67 -8.19 1.24 1.64
N SER A 68 -7.29 2.21 1.51
CA SER A 68 -7.44 3.52 2.14
C SER A 68 -8.66 4.27 1.61
N ASP A 69 -8.89 4.24 0.29
CA ASP A 69 -10.08 4.79 -0.35
C ASP A 69 -11.35 4.12 0.15
N SER A 70 -11.37 2.78 0.20
CA SER A 70 -12.53 2.02 0.70
C SER A 70 -12.90 2.35 2.15
N LEU A 71 -11.92 2.76 2.96
CA LEU A 71 -12.08 3.15 4.36
C LEU A 71 -12.21 4.67 4.55
N SER A 72 -12.21 5.46 3.47
CA SER A 72 -12.21 6.93 3.53
C SER A 72 -11.05 7.52 4.35
N ILE A 73 -9.87 6.92 4.25
CA ILE A 73 -8.66 7.36 4.95
C ILE A 73 -7.83 8.26 4.04
N ASP A 74 -7.58 9.51 4.49
CA ASP A 74 -6.56 10.38 3.91
C ASP A 74 -5.17 9.89 4.34
N MET A 75 -4.50 9.15 3.45
CA MET A 75 -3.20 8.57 3.74
C MET A 75 -2.10 9.60 3.91
N ALA A 76 -2.12 10.70 3.15
CA ALA A 76 -1.13 11.76 3.28
C ALA A 76 -1.20 12.37 4.69
N LYS A 77 -2.42 12.65 5.16
CA LYS A 77 -2.66 13.11 6.54
C LYS A 77 -2.25 12.05 7.56
N ALA A 78 -2.64 10.80 7.40
CA ALA A 78 -2.33 9.72 8.34
C ALA A 78 -0.80 9.52 8.51
N VAL A 79 -0.05 9.57 7.40
CA VAL A 79 1.41 9.50 7.40
C VAL A 79 2.01 10.73 8.09
N ALA A 80 1.53 11.94 7.78
CA ALA A 80 2.02 13.17 8.41
C ALA A 80 1.82 13.15 9.94
N ASP A 81 0.65 12.73 10.41
CA ASP A 81 0.32 12.58 11.82
C ASP A 81 1.23 11.53 12.49
N LYS A 82 1.43 10.38 11.82
CA LYS A 82 2.31 9.31 12.33
C LYS A 82 3.77 9.75 12.43
N GLN A 83 4.27 10.49 11.45
CA GLN A 83 5.64 11.04 11.48
C GLN A 83 5.82 12.03 12.63
N LEU A 84 4.83 12.90 12.87
CA LEU A 84 4.86 13.83 14.01
C LEU A 84 4.89 13.07 15.34
N TYR A 85 4.06 12.03 15.48
CA TYR A 85 4.06 11.15 16.64
C TYR A 85 5.41 10.46 16.83
N ASN A 86 5.99 9.87 15.79
CA ASN A 86 7.28 9.20 15.85
C ASN A 86 8.40 10.16 16.27
N ARG A 87 8.44 11.39 15.73
CA ARG A 87 9.41 12.43 16.14
C ARG A 87 9.29 12.77 17.63
N ARG A 88 8.08 12.86 18.18
CA ARG A 88 7.87 13.10 19.62
C ARG A 88 8.37 11.92 20.45
N ARG A 89 8.04 10.68 20.05
CA ARG A 89 8.49 9.45 20.73
C ARG A 89 10.02 9.30 20.72
N PHE A 90 10.67 9.53 19.59
CA PHE A 90 12.14 9.45 19.50
C PHE A 90 12.84 10.52 20.35
N LYS A 91 12.29 11.74 20.41
CA LYS A 91 12.82 12.79 21.31
C LYS A 91 12.76 12.38 22.79
N LEU A 92 11.71 11.68 23.20
CA LEU A 92 11.57 11.19 24.58
C LEU A 92 12.53 10.04 24.92
N LEU A 93 12.91 9.22 23.93
CA LEU A 93 13.85 8.10 24.12
C LEU A 93 15.32 8.50 24.04
N GLY A 94 15.65 9.61 23.37
CA GLY A 94 17.03 10.13 23.24
C GLY A 94 17.41 11.20 24.26
N SER A 95 16.59 11.42 25.30
CA SER A 95 16.84 12.42 26.36
C SER A 95 17.36 11.80 27.68
N ASN A 96 17.98 10.62 27.63
CA ASN A 96 18.65 9.99 28.77
C ASN A 96 20.16 9.85 28.52
#